data_AF-A0A1X9NGI3-F1
#
_entry.id   AF-A0A1X9NGI3-F1
#
_cell.length_a   1.000
_cell.length_b   1.000
_cell.length_c   1.000
_cell.angle_alpha   90.00
_cell.angle_beta   90.00
_cell.angle_gamma   90.00
#
_symmetry.space_group_name_H-M   'P 1'
#
loop_
_entity.id
_entity.type
_entity.pdbx_description
1 polymer ?
#
loop_
_entity_poly.entity_id
_entity_poly.type
_entity_poly.pdbx_seq_one_letter_code
_entity_poly.pdbx_strand_id
1 'polypeptide(L)'
;MATDTKSIHDFLAENPDVDVTKYWERCYSILTDIKNKIAARFPELELHPSCEGKEYYQSPNGEFEGSMQAWTGDEGCNWLVNSWLGNRKASILDMNATAFLGQDTDVPHWIMVFGTVPSLFFYFDFTPRRDLMTDMDYLDKYYGEINDDYLALRGHPNFQWNVSHGTYMRALTNPSTQSLTAELNDENIDILEEYAYKMLDRWMNWLDEAKAVPTEERDALQKYDYTVRRLGYERDPMNKLAVNVFGEERVEDMLNTRMGHQQMEDTKKF
;
A
#
# COMPACT_ATOMS: atom_id res chain seq x y z
N MET A 1 15.05 -9.89 23.85
CA MET A 1 14.66 -10.99 22.93
C MET A 1 14.30 -10.35 21.61
N ALA A 2 14.75 -10.88 20.48
CA ALA A 2 14.51 -10.27 19.17
C ALA A 2 12.99 -10.16 18.93
N THR A 3 12.49 -8.93 18.93
CA THR A 3 11.08 -8.58 18.69
C THR A 3 10.68 -8.76 17.23
N ASP A 4 11.68 -8.84 16.34
CA ASP A 4 11.56 -8.84 14.87
C ASP A 4 10.80 -10.05 14.30
N THR A 5 10.51 -11.09 15.09
CA THR A 5 9.74 -12.27 14.66
C THR A 5 8.36 -12.37 15.28
N LYS A 6 7.94 -11.45 16.16
CA LYS A 6 6.58 -11.48 16.72
C LYS A 6 5.55 -11.23 15.63
N SER A 7 4.44 -11.97 15.66
CA SER A 7 3.34 -11.75 14.71
C SER A 7 2.45 -10.61 15.16
N ILE A 8 1.71 -10.03 14.21
CA ILE A 8 0.65 -9.07 14.52
C ILE A 8 -0.39 -9.71 15.45
N HIS A 9 -0.67 -11.02 15.33
CA HIS A 9 -1.56 -11.74 16.25
C HIS A 9 -1.04 -11.73 17.70
N ASP A 10 0.27 -11.87 17.90
CA ASP A 10 0.87 -11.86 19.25
C ASP A 10 0.75 -10.47 19.88
N PHE A 11 0.99 -9.40 19.12
CA PHE A 11 0.87 -8.03 19.61
C PHE A 11 -0.57 -7.66 20.01
N LEU A 12 -1.56 -8.15 19.28
CA LEU A 12 -2.99 -7.92 19.59
C LEU A 12 -3.44 -8.63 20.85
N ALA A 13 -2.97 -9.86 21.07
CA ALA A 13 -3.26 -10.59 22.30
C ALA A 13 -2.67 -9.89 23.53
N GLU A 14 -1.53 -9.20 23.38
CA GLU A 14 -0.83 -8.52 24.48
C GLU A 14 -1.43 -7.14 24.82
N ASN A 15 -2.14 -6.47 23.90
CA ASN A 15 -2.65 -5.10 24.10
C ASN A 15 -4.05 -4.88 23.50
N PRO A 16 -5.07 -5.59 24.00
CA PRO A 16 -6.44 -5.30 23.62
C PRO A 16 -6.85 -3.89 24.09
N ASP A 17 -7.73 -3.24 23.34
CA ASP A 17 -8.52 -2.08 23.80
C ASP A 17 -7.80 -0.72 23.95
N VAL A 18 -6.83 -0.39 23.09
CA VAL A 18 -6.31 0.99 22.98
C VAL A 18 -7.15 1.78 21.97
N ASP A 19 -7.70 2.92 22.41
CA ASP A 19 -8.37 3.87 21.52
C ASP A 19 -7.33 4.64 20.68
N VAL A 20 -7.34 4.39 19.38
CA VAL A 20 -6.42 4.96 18.40
C VAL A 20 -7.13 5.94 17.46
N THR A 21 -8.35 6.41 17.80
CA THR A 21 -9.17 7.27 16.93
C THR A 21 -8.42 8.53 16.46
N LYS A 22 -7.66 9.18 17.36
CA LYS A 22 -6.83 10.36 17.02
C LYS A 22 -5.80 10.02 15.95
N TYR A 23 -5.10 8.90 16.10
CA TYR A 23 -4.02 8.49 15.21
C TYR A 23 -4.55 7.96 13.88
N TRP A 24 -5.72 7.31 13.89
CA TRP A 24 -6.47 7.01 12.69
C TRP A 24 -6.72 8.28 11.88
N GLU A 25 -7.31 9.31 12.51
CA GLU A 25 -7.65 10.56 11.81
C GLU A 25 -6.40 11.23 11.22
N ARG A 26 -5.29 11.24 11.97
CA ARG A 26 -4.00 11.78 11.51
C ARG A 26 -3.45 11.00 10.31
N CYS A 27 -3.20 9.70 10.47
CA CYS A 27 -2.57 8.87 9.45
C CYS A 27 -3.44 8.74 8.19
N TYR A 28 -4.75 8.58 8.36
CA TYR A 28 -5.68 8.48 7.24
C TYR A 28 -5.83 9.80 6.48
N SER A 29 -5.73 10.95 7.18
CA SER A 29 -5.70 12.27 6.53
C SER A 29 -4.44 12.45 5.65
N ILE A 30 -3.27 11.99 6.12
CA ILE A 30 -2.03 12.00 5.33
C ILE A 30 -2.19 11.15 4.06
N LEU A 31 -2.67 9.91 4.20
CA LEU A 31 -2.92 9.02 3.06
C LEU A 31 -3.95 9.61 2.08
N THR A 32 -4.96 10.31 2.60
CA THR A 32 -5.97 10.99 1.80
C THR A 32 -5.40 12.17 1.02
N ASP A 33 -4.56 13.00 1.64
CA ASP A 33 -3.91 14.11 0.95
C ASP A 33 -2.94 13.61 -0.14
N ILE A 34 -2.11 12.61 0.17
CA ILE A 34 -1.23 11.94 -0.80
C ILE A 34 -2.05 11.39 -1.97
N LYS A 35 -3.12 10.63 -1.70
CA LYS A 35 -4.00 10.13 -2.75
C LYS A 35 -4.60 11.27 -3.58
N ASN A 36 -5.04 12.36 -2.95
CA ASN A 36 -5.62 13.50 -3.67
C ASN A 36 -4.60 14.20 -4.57
N LYS A 37 -3.33 14.31 -4.15
CA LYS A 37 -2.25 14.81 -5.01
C LYS A 37 -1.98 13.88 -6.19
N ILE A 38 -2.00 12.57 -5.98
CA ILE A 38 -1.92 11.57 -7.07
C ILE A 38 -3.11 11.73 -8.02
N ALA A 39 -4.34 11.79 -7.51
CA ALA A 39 -5.53 11.98 -8.32
C ALA A 39 -5.51 13.29 -9.13
N ALA A 40 -4.97 14.37 -8.57
CA ALA A 40 -4.86 15.66 -9.27
C ALA A 40 -3.92 15.59 -10.50
N ARG A 41 -2.98 14.63 -10.53
CA ARG A 41 -2.14 14.37 -11.70
C ARG A 41 -2.88 13.62 -12.81
N PHE A 42 -3.86 12.79 -12.45
CA PHE A 42 -4.63 11.92 -13.34
C PHE A 42 -6.10 12.34 -13.34
N PRO A 43 -6.45 13.48 -13.97
CA PRO A 43 -7.78 14.09 -13.89
C PRO A 43 -8.90 13.23 -14.48
N GLU A 44 -8.57 12.22 -15.28
CA GLU A 44 -9.47 11.23 -15.87
C GLU A 44 -9.88 10.11 -14.90
N LEU A 45 -9.29 10.04 -13.70
CA LEU A 45 -9.66 9.04 -12.71
C LEU A 45 -11.10 9.22 -12.23
N GLU A 46 -11.91 8.17 -12.42
CA GLU A 46 -13.30 8.12 -11.97
C GLU A 46 -13.48 7.07 -10.89
N LEU A 47 -14.38 7.34 -9.91
CA LEU A 47 -14.68 6.38 -8.85
C LEU A 47 -15.27 5.12 -9.48
N HIS A 48 -14.65 3.97 -9.21
CA HIS A 48 -15.08 2.71 -9.80
C HIS A 48 -16.42 2.24 -9.18
N PRO A 49 -17.41 1.79 -9.98
CA PRO A 49 -18.73 1.40 -9.48
C PRO A 49 -18.72 0.30 -8.42
N SER A 50 -17.68 -0.54 -8.38
CA SER A 50 -17.52 -1.56 -7.33
C SER A 50 -17.38 -0.97 -5.91
N CYS A 51 -17.18 0.34 -5.78
CA CYS A 51 -17.07 1.06 -4.51
C CYS A 51 -18.39 1.62 -3.99
N GLU A 52 -19.51 1.46 -4.73
CA GLU A 52 -20.82 1.95 -4.30
C GLU A 52 -21.20 1.38 -2.92
N GLY A 53 -21.51 2.26 -1.97
CA GLY A 53 -21.88 1.89 -0.60
C GLY A 53 -20.70 1.46 0.28
N LYS A 54 -19.45 1.66 -0.18
CA LYS A 54 -18.23 1.33 0.55
C LYS A 54 -17.50 2.58 1.10
N GLU A 55 -18.15 3.75 1.08
CA GLU A 55 -17.63 4.99 1.70
C GLU A 55 -17.48 4.83 3.22
N TYR A 56 -18.35 4.02 3.83
CA TYR A 56 -18.23 3.56 5.21
C TYR A 56 -19.04 2.26 5.39
N TYR A 57 -18.46 1.27 6.07
CA TYR A 57 -19.16 0.03 6.39
C TYR A 57 -18.70 -0.55 7.73
N GLN A 58 -19.49 -1.49 8.25
CA GLN A 58 -19.16 -2.28 9.44
C GLN A 58 -19.16 -3.78 9.11
N SER A 59 -18.40 -4.54 9.89
CA SER A 59 -18.45 -6.00 9.88
C SER A 59 -19.80 -6.50 10.40
N PRO A 60 -20.23 -7.72 10.02
CA PRO A 60 -21.50 -8.28 10.49
C PRO A 60 -21.60 -8.39 12.02
N ASN A 61 -20.47 -8.60 12.69
CA ASN A 61 -20.37 -8.69 14.15
C ASN A 61 -20.14 -7.32 14.84
N GLY A 62 -20.00 -6.24 14.07
CA GLY A 62 -19.77 -4.88 14.58
C GLY A 62 -18.37 -4.63 15.16
N GLU A 63 -17.45 -5.60 15.09
CA GLU A 63 -16.11 -5.44 15.63
C GLU A 63 -15.24 -4.52 14.79
N PHE A 64 -15.38 -4.56 13.46
CA PHE A 64 -14.60 -3.75 12.53
C PHE A 64 -15.49 -2.76 11.79
N GLU A 65 -14.88 -1.66 11.41
CA GLU A 65 -15.39 -0.63 10.52
C GLU A 65 -14.33 -0.32 9.45
N GLY A 66 -14.74 0.33 8.38
CA GLY A 66 -13.80 0.67 7.32
C GLY A 66 -14.43 1.49 6.20
N SER A 67 -13.58 1.82 5.23
CA SER A 67 -13.98 2.38 3.94
C SER A 67 -13.11 1.78 2.84
N MET A 68 -13.65 1.69 1.63
CA MET A 68 -12.94 1.22 0.45
C MET A 68 -13.36 2.06 -0.74
N GLN A 69 -12.46 2.92 -1.21
CA GLN A 69 -12.65 3.69 -2.43
C GLN A 69 -11.51 3.41 -3.39
N ALA A 70 -11.86 3.22 -4.65
CA ALA A 70 -10.91 3.05 -5.73
C ALA A 70 -11.37 3.80 -6.97
N TRP A 71 -10.41 4.39 -7.67
CA TRP A 71 -10.60 5.11 -8.91
C TRP A 71 -9.86 4.41 -10.05
N THR A 72 -10.46 4.40 -11.23
CA THR A 72 -9.91 3.80 -12.44
C THR A 72 -9.74 4.85 -13.53
N GLY A 73 -8.74 4.66 -14.39
CA GLY A 73 -8.45 5.50 -15.55
C GLY A 73 -7.78 4.70 -16.65
N ASP A 74 -7.93 5.15 -17.89
CA ASP A 74 -7.41 4.45 -19.07
C ASP A 74 -5.93 4.72 -19.32
N GLU A 75 -5.44 5.91 -18.98
CA GLU A 75 -4.06 6.35 -19.19
C GLU A 75 -3.41 6.73 -17.84
N GLY A 76 -2.09 6.60 -17.72
CA GLY A 76 -1.33 7.05 -16.56
C GLY A 76 -1.53 6.20 -15.29
N CYS A 77 -2.72 6.20 -14.69
CA CYS A 77 -3.06 5.44 -13.49
C CYS A 77 -4.30 4.56 -13.72
N ASN A 78 -4.13 3.24 -13.62
CA ASN A 78 -5.24 2.30 -13.81
C ASN A 78 -6.03 2.01 -12.54
N TRP A 79 -5.38 2.09 -11.36
CA TRP A 79 -6.05 1.75 -10.11
C TRP A 79 -5.47 2.54 -8.95
N LEU A 80 -6.18 3.58 -8.52
CA LEU A 80 -5.86 4.38 -7.35
C LEU A 80 -6.79 3.97 -6.20
N VAL A 81 -6.25 3.65 -5.04
CA VAL A 81 -7.03 3.21 -3.86
C VAL A 81 -6.77 4.15 -2.71
N ASN A 82 -7.82 4.41 -1.95
CA ASN A 82 -7.73 4.89 -0.58
C ASN A 82 -8.70 4.09 0.27
N SER A 83 -8.19 3.37 1.27
CA SER A 83 -9.02 2.49 2.09
C SER A 83 -8.50 2.39 3.51
N TRP A 84 -9.39 1.99 4.42
CA TRP A 84 -9.00 1.57 5.74
C TRP A 84 -9.95 0.51 6.30
N LEU A 85 -9.44 -0.30 7.21
CA LEU A 85 -10.17 -1.38 7.87
C LEU A 85 -9.63 -1.58 9.29
N GLY A 86 -10.51 -1.74 10.26
CA GLY A 86 -10.12 -2.14 11.61
C GLY A 86 -11.10 -1.66 12.69
N ASN A 87 -10.59 -1.49 13.90
CA ASN A 87 -11.34 -1.00 15.05
C ASN A 87 -10.58 0.14 15.73
N ARG A 88 -11.10 1.37 15.59
CA ARG A 88 -10.48 2.57 16.17
C ARG A 88 -10.46 2.57 17.70
N LYS A 89 -11.27 1.73 18.35
CA LYS A 89 -11.37 1.58 19.80
C LYS A 89 -10.60 0.37 20.35
N ALA A 90 -10.04 -0.48 19.49
CA ALA A 90 -9.35 -1.71 19.89
C ALA A 90 -8.04 -1.94 19.12
N SER A 91 -7.22 -0.90 19.01
CA SER A 91 -5.83 -0.94 18.55
C SER A 91 -5.55 -1.35 17.10
N ILE A 92 -6.47 -1.93 16.33
CA ILE A 92 -6.21 -2.52 15.01
C ILE A 92 -6.65 -1.59 13.90
N LEU A 93 -5.72 -1.15 13.04
CA LEU A 93 -6.05 -0.45 11.80
C LEU A 93 -5.07 -0.84 10.69
N ASP A 94 -5.59 -1.05 9.49
CA ASP A 94 -4.87 -1.02 8.20
C ASP A 94 -5.46 0.16 7.43
N MET A 95 -4.63 1.14 7.07
CA MET A 95 -5.00 2.33 6.30
C MET A 95 -4.02 2.46 5.15
N ASN A 96 -4.49 2.62 3.92
CA ASN A 96 -3.62 2.60 2.75
C ASN A 96 -4.03 3.58 1.66
N ALA A 97 -3.02 4.01 0.91
CA ALA A 97 -3.13 4.69 -0.36
C ALA A 97 -2.20 4.01 -1.35
N THR A 98 -2.75 3.46 -2.44
CA THR A 98 -1.95 2.76 -3.47
C THR A 98 -2.30 3.27 -4.85
N ALA A 99 -1.31 3.49 -5.71
CA ALA A 99 -1.53 3.86 -7.10
C ALA A 99 -0.80 2.88 -8.02
N PHE A 100 -1.56 2.13 -8.80
CA PHE A 100 -1.02 1.29 -9.86
C PHE A 100 -1.14 1.98 -11.20
N LEU A 101 0.01 2.16 -11.85
CA LEU A 101 0.17 2.89 -13.10
C LEU A 101 -0.22 2.05 -14.32
N GLY A 102 -0.56 2.75 -15.40
CA GLY A 102 -0.78 2.22 -16.73
C GLY A 102 0.50 1.78 -17.42
N GLN A 103 0.36 1.11 -18.56
CA GLN A 103 1.49 0.60 -19.35
C GLN A 103 2.06 1.62 -20.33
N ASP A 104 1.65 2.89 -20.25
CA ASP A 104 2.29 4.00 -20.95
C ASP A 104 3.65 4.38 -20.35
N THR A 105 3.87 4.09 -19.07
CA THR A 105 5.12 4.29 -18.34
C THR A 105 5.57 2.99 -17.67
N ASP A 106 6.84 2.91 -17.27
CA ASP A 106 7.38 1.84 -16.43
C ASP A 106 7.74 2.29 -15.02
N VAL A 107 7.49 3.55 -14.66
CA VAL A 107 7.73 4.06 -13.29
C VAL A 107 7.10 3.10 -12.26
N PRO A 108 7.78 2.81 -11.13
CA PRO A 108 7.25 1.91 -10.09
C PRO A 108 5.87 2.31 -9.58
N HIS A 109 5.07 1.34 -9.12
CA HIS A 109 3.79 1.62 -8.48
C HIS A 109 3.99 2.22 -7.08
N TRP A 110 3.03 3.03 -6.62
CA TRP A 110 3.04 3.62 -5.28
C TRP A 110 2.26 2.75 -4.30
N ILE A 111 2.90 2.28 -3.22
CA ILE A 111 2.22 1.54 -2.14
C ILE A 111 2.58 2.19 -0.80
N MET A 112 1.58 2.68 -0.06
CA MET A 112 1.78 3.24 1.27
C MET A 112 0.69 2.77 2.23
N VAL A 113 1.10 2.33 3.42
CA VAL A 113 0.23 1.84 4.48
C VAL A 113 0.67 2.42 5.82
N PHE A 114 -0.29 2.95 6.57
CA PHE A 114 -0.19 3.10 8.01
C PHE A 114 -1.03 2.02 8.69
N GLY A 115 -0.55 1.51 9.82
CA GLY A 115 -1.35 0.64 10.65
C GLY A 115 -1.09 0.86 12.14
N THR A 116 -1.94 0.23 12.95
CA THR A 116 -1.78 0.21 14.41
C THR A 116 -1.90 -1.21 14.92
N VAL A 117 -0.90 -1.67 15.69
CA VAL A 117 -0.91 -2.97 16.40
C VAL A 117 0.02 -2.93 17.63
N PRO A 118 -0.45 -2.60 18.84
CA PRO A 118 -0.88 -1.23 19.24
C PRO A 118 0.14 -0.10 18.91
N SER A 119 1.33 -0.47 18.45
CA SER A 119 2.39 0.41 17.96
C SER A 119 2.06 0.92 16.56
N LEU A 120 2.71 2.00 16.15
CA LEU A 120 2.65 2.48 14.77
C LEU A 120 3.30 1.45 13.85
N PHE A 121 2.61 1.07 12.79
CA PHE A 121 3.15 0.31 11.68
C PHE A 121 3.18 1.19 10.44
N PHE A 122 4.25 1.09 9.67
CA PHE A 122 4.41 1.79 8.40
C PHE A 122 5.00 0.85 7.36
N TYR A 123 4.31 0.75 6.23
CA TYR A 123 4.82 0.12 5.04
C TYR A 123 4.84 1.14 3.91
N PHE A 124 5.98 1.29 3.27
CA PHE A 124 6.14 2.13 2.09
C PHE A 124 6.96 1.40 1.05
N ASP A 125 6.48 1.41 -0.19
CA ASP A 125 7.12 0.71 -1.28
C ASP A 125 6.87 1.35 -2.64
N PHE A 126 7.94 1.39 -3.44
CA PHE A 126 7.87 1.59 -4.87
C PHE A 126 7.91 0.24 -5.56
N THR A 127 6.75 -0.38 -5.79
CA THR A 127 6.72 -1.74 -6.33
C THR A 127 7.26 -1.77 -7.77
N PRO A 128 8.35 -2.51 -8.03
CA PRO A 128 9.02 -2.52 -9.32
C PRO A 128 8.12 -3.11 -10.40
N ARG A 129 8.33 -2.67 -11.64
CA ARG A 129 7.63 -3.16 -12.83
C ARG A 129 8.55 -3.88 -13.80
N ARG A 130 9.82 -4.02 -13.41
CA ARG A 130 10.88 -4.76 -14.09
C ARG A 130 11.66 -5.61 -13.08
N ASP A 131 12.39 -6.60 -13.57
CA ASP A 131 13.22 -7.46 -12.72
C ASP A 131 14.50 -6.73 -12.27
N LEU A 132 14.55 -6.36 -11.00
CA LEU A 132 15.66 -5.64 -10.38
C LEU A 132 16.97 -6.45 -10.34
N MET A 133 16.93 -7.77 -10.53
CA MET A 133 18.15 -8.58 -10.58
C MET A 133 18.85 -8.55 -11.93
N THR A 134 18.15 -8.12 -12.99
CA THR A 134 18.67 -8.19 -14.37
C THR A 134 18.59 -6.86 -15.12
N ASP A 135 17.69 -5.96 -14.75
CA ASP A 135 17.58 -4.61 -15.32
C ASP A 135 18.26 -3.57 -14.41
N MET A 136 19.57 -3.40 -14.59
CA MET A 136 20.38 -2.49 -13.77
C MET A 136 20.08 -1.02 -14.04
N ASP A 137 19.72 -0.65 -15.27
CA ASP A 137 19.37 0.73 -15.61
C ASP A 137 18.08 1.14 -14.87
N TYR A 138 17.10 0.24 -14.79
CA TYR A 138 15.87 0.46 -14.00
C TYR A 138 16.17 0.53 -12.50
N LEU A 139 17.01 -0.38 -11.99
CA LEU A 139 17.40 -0.41 -10.58
C LEU A 139 18.09 0.90 -10.17
N ASP A 140 19.11 1.33 -10.92
CA ASP A 140 19.89 2.52 -10.59
C ASP A 140 19.03 3.79 -10.66
N LYS A 141 18.16 3.89 -11.68
CA LYS A 141 17.26 5.04 -11.86
C LYS A 141 16.28 5.20 -10.69
N TYR A 142 15.54 4.14 -10.35
CA TYR A 142 14.42 4.28 -9.41
C TYR A 142 14.77 3.95 -7.95
N TYR A 143 15.84 3.20 -7.69
CA TYR A 143 16.21 2.77 -6.34
C TYR A 143 17.58 3.28 -5.91
N GLY A 144 18.51 3.49 -6.85
CA GLY A 144 19.81 4.13 -6.56
C GLY A 144 19.64 5.57 -6.09
N GLU A 145 18.77 6.34 -6.74
CA GLU A 145 18.54 7.76 -6.46
C GLU A 145 17.93 8.09 -5.08
N ILE A 146 17.27 7.12 -4.45
CA ILE A 146 16.60 7.27 -3.14
C ILE A 146 17.31 6.49 -2.03
N ASN A 147 18.46 5.88 -2.33
CA ASN A 147 19.16 5.01 -1.39
C ASN A 147 19.57 5.74 -0.10
N ASP A 148 20.00 7.00 -0.19
CA ASP A 148 20.39 7.77 1.00
C ASP A 148 19.18 8.05 1.91
N ASP A 149 18.01 8.31 1.33
CA ASP A 149 16.76 8.47 2.08
C ASP A 149 16.31 7.16 2.73
N TYR A 150 16.44 6.06 1.99
CA TYR A 150 16.19 4.73 2.50
C TYR A 150 17.06 4.43 3.73
N LEU A 151 18.37 4.64 3.61
CA LEU A 151 19.34 4.39 4.68
C LEU A 151 19.13 5.30 5.88
N ALA A 152 18.77 6.57 5.64
CA ALA A 152 18.47 7.53 6.71
C ALA A 152 17.28 7.07 7.55
N LEU A 153 16.16 6.69 6.91
CA LEU A 153 15.00 6.18 7.65
C LEU A 153 15.32 4.84 8.33
N ARG A 154 16.13 3.99 7.68
CA ARG A 154 16.55 2.69 8.24
C ARG A 154 17.48 2.76 9.43
N GLY A 155 18.32 3.77 9.49
CA GLY A 155 19.18 4.04 10.63
C GLY A 155 18.50 4.82 11.75
N HIS A 156 17.26 5.30 11.56
CA HIS A 156 16.62 6.17 12.52
C HIS A 156 16.28 5.44 13.83
N PRO A 157 16.68 5.97 15.01
CA PRO A 157 16.61 5.24 16.29
C PRO A 157 15.18 4.97 16.78
N ASN A 158 14.18 5.71 16.29
CA ASN A 158 12.78 5.54 16.68
C ASN A 158 12.11 4.34 15.99
N PHE A 159 12.73 3.75 14.97
CA PHE A 159 12.11 2.72 14.14
C PHE A 159 12.74 1.35 14.33
N GLN A 160 11.88 0.35 14.47
CA GLN A 160 12.23 -1.06 14.46
C GLN A 160 11.74 -1.69 13.17
N TRP A 161 12.43 -2.73 12.71
CA TRP A 161 12.15 -3.30 11.41
C TRP A 161 11.26 -4.52 11.51
N ASN A 162 10.23 -4.55 10.68
CA ASN A 162 9.28 -5.62 10.65
C ASN A 162 9.51 -6.50 9.43
N VAL A 163 9.60 -7.81 9.65
CA VAL A 163 9.70 -8.81 8.60
C VAL A 163 8.37 -9.53 8.47
N SER A 164 7.80 -9.50 7.27
CA SER A 164 6.54 -10.21 7.00
C SER A 164 6.67 -11.71 7.24
N HIS A 165 5.63 -12.30 7.82
CA HIS A 165 5.52 -13.76 7.99
C HIS A 165 5.14 -14.49 6.70
N GLY A 166 4.62 -13.78 5.70
CA GLY A 166 4.35 -14.33 4.36
C GLY A 166 5.63 -14.46 3.53
N THR A 167 5.89 -15.65 2.99
CA THR A 167 7.06 -15.89 2.12
C THR A 167 7.02 -15.04 0.85
N TYR A 168 5.83 -14.91 0.23
CA TYR A 168 5.67 -14.07 -0.95
C TYR A 168 5.92 -12.59 -0.65
N MET A 169 5.37 -12.09 0.47
CA MET A 169 5.59 -10.70 0.88
C MET A 169 7.07 -10.39 1.11
N ARG A 170 7.85 -11.33 1.66
CA ARG A 170 9.31 -11.18 1.74
C ARG A 170 9.98 -11.17 0.38
N ALA A 171 9.50 -11.94 -0.59
CA ALA A 171 10.02 -11.92 -1.96
C ALA A 171 9.61 -10.64 -2.73
N LEU A 172 8.51 -10.00 -2.33
CA LEU A 172 8.03 -8.74 -2.91
C LEU A 172 8.85 -7.52 -2.46
N THR A 173 9.51 -7.59 -1.30
CA THR A 173 10.38 -6.50 -0.84
C THR A 173 11.50 -6.22 -1.83
N ASN A 174 11.78 -4.94 -2.04
CA ASN A 174 12.81 -4.43 -2.94
C ASN A 174 13.79 -3.51 -2.17
N PRO A 175 14.83 -2.98 -2.83
CA PRO A 175 15.87 -2.19 -2.17
C PRO A 175 15.40 -0.91 -1.46
N SER A 176 14.18 -0.43 -1.74
CA SER A 176 13.61 0.77 -1.09
C SER A 176 12.49 0.48 -0.07
N THR A 177 12.04 -0.78 0.07
CA THR A 177 10.89 -1.10 0.90
C THR A 177 11.15 -0.75 2.37
N GLN A 178 10.32 0.13 2.92
CA GLN A 178 10.26 0.44 4.34
C GLN A 178 9.16 -0.43 4.95
N SER A 179 9.52 -1.29 5.90
CA SER A 179 8.57 -2.09 6.68
C SER A 179 8.99 -2.00 8.13
N LEU A 180 8.34 -1.10 8.87
CA LEU A 180 8.82 -0.67 10.17
C LEU A 180 7.70 -0.48 11.18
N THR A 181 8.07 -0.55 12.45
CA THR A 181 7.22 -0.29 13.60
C THR A 181 7.86 0.76 14.50
N ALA A 182 7.05 1.57 15.15
CA ALA A 182 7.48 2.64 16.05
C ALA A 182 6.52 2.77 17.23
N GLU A 183 6.91 3.54 18.25
CA GLU A 183 5.93 4.05 19.21
C GLU A 183 4.86 4.88 18.48
N LEU A 184 3.60 4.69 18.84
CA LEU A 184 2.48 5.45 18.28
C LEU A 184 2.40 6.83 18.93
N ASN A 185 3.04 7.83 18.31
CA ASN A 185 3.03 9.21 18.76
C ASN A 185 3.13 10.18 17.56
N ASP A 186 2.88 11.47 17.80
CA ASP A 186 2.85 12.48 16.72
C ASP A 186 4.25 12.68 16.11
N GLU A 187 5.33 12.61 16.91
CA GLU A 187 6.72 12.79 16.43
C GLU A 187 7.11 11.74 15.39
N ASN A 188 6.80 10.46 15.65
CA ASN A 188 7.08 9.39 14.70
C ASN A 188 6.20 9.48 13.44
N ILE A 189 4.97 9.96 13.57
CA ILE A 189 4.10 10.20 12.42
C ILE A 189 4.65 11.35 11.58
N ASP A 190 5.13 12.43 12.19
CA ASP A 190 5.70 13.59 11.48
C ASP A 190 6.92 13.19 10.63
N ILE A 191 7.80 12.34 11.17
CA ILE A 191 8.97 11.81 10.42
C ILE A 191 8.53 10.99 9.19
N LEU A 192 7.52 10.14 9.36
CA LEU A 192 7.01 9.30 8.27
C LEU A 192 6.20 10.10 7.24
N GLU A 193 5.50 11.14 7.69
CA GLU A 193 4.82 12.11 6.84
C GLU A 193 5.83 12.87 5.96
N GLU A 194 6.90 13.41 6.56
CA GLU A 194 7.97 14.09 5.82
C GLU A 194 8.61 13.16 4.78
N TYR A 195 8.93 11.93 5.18
CA TYR A 195 9.46 10.92 4.25
C TYR A 195 8.47 10.64 3.10
N ALA A 196 7.19 10.46 3.41
CA ALA A 196 6.17 10.16 2.41
C ALA A 196 6.00 11.29 1.39
N TYR A 197 5.94 12.56 1.82
CA TYR A 197 5.85 13.67 0.87
C TYR A 197 7.12 13.83 0.04
N LYS A 198 8.30 13.62 0.63
CA LYS A 198 9.56 13.62 -0.13
C LYS A 198 9.57 12.55 -1.22
N MET A 199 9.11 11.33 -0.89
CA MET A 199 8.99 10.24 -1.86
C MET A 199 7.91 10.54 -2.91
N LEU A 200 6.79 11.18 -2.53
CA LEU A 200 5.74 11.59 -3.47
C LEU A 200 6.30 12.57 -4.50
N ASP A 201 7.01 13.61 -4.06
CA ASP A 201 7.63 14.58 -4.96
C ASP A 201 8.62 13.90 -5.92
N ARG A 202 9.41 12.94 -5.42
CA ARG A 202 10.33 12.14 -6.25
C ARG A 202 9.58 11.34 -7.32
N TRP A 203 8.52 10.64 -6.91
CA TRP A 203 7.69 9.82 -7.78
C TRP A 203 6.98 10.65 -8.86
N MET A 204 6.47 11.83 -8.53
CA MET A 204 5.88 12.76 -9.49
C MET A 204 6.90 13.24 -10.53
N ASN A 205 8.12 13.57 -10.10
CA ASN A 205 9.20 13.94 -11.02
C ASN A 205 9.58 12.77 -11.94
N TRP A 206 9.63 11.54 -11.44
CA TRP A 206 9.87 10.36 -12.28
C TRP A 206 8.79 10.17 -13.34
N LEU A 207 7.52 10.48 -13.03
CA LEU A 207 6.44 10.47 -14.01
C LEU A 207 6.57 11.58 -15.04
N ASP A 208 7.07 12.77 -14.66
CA ASP A 208 7.32 13.88 -15.60
C ASP A 208 8.47 13.56 -16.57
N GLU A 209 9.50 12.85 -16.08
CA GLU A 209 10.68 12.46 -16.85
C GLU A 209 10.53 11.10 -17.54
N ALA A 210 9.40 10.42 -17.33
CA ALA A 210 9.16 9.09 -17.86
C ALA A 210 9.19 9.09 -19.39
N LYS A 211 9.87 8.09 -19.96
CA LYS A 211 9.77 7.79 -21.39
C LYS A 211 8.63 6.81 -21.57
N ALA A 212 7.86 7.00 -22.65
CA ALA A 212 6.79 6.09 -22.97
C ALA A 212 7.34 4.68 -23.21
N VAL A 213 6.69 3.68 -22.61
CA VAL A 213 7.01 2.27 -22.87
C VAL A 213 6.61 1.92 -24.31
N PRO A 214 7.49 1.27 -25.10
CA PRO A 214 7.16 0.82 -26.45
C PRO A 214 5.91 -0.05 -26.48
N THR A 215 5.04 0.14 -27.47
CA THR A 215 3.73 -0.53 -27.55
C THR A 215 3.85 -2.06 -27.49
N GLU A 216 4.89 -2.62 -28.10
CA GLU A 216 5.19 -4.05 -28.12
C GLU A 216 5.58 -4.64 -26.75
N GLU A 217 6.01 -3.81 -25.80
CA GLU A 217 6.37 -4.24 -24.43
C GLU A 217 5.19 -4.14 -23.46
N ARG A 218 4.13 -3.40 -23.81
CA ARG A 218 3.03 -3.05 -22.89
C ARG A 218 2.23 -4.26 -22.42
N ASP A 219 1.95 -5.23 -23.28
CA ASP A 219 1.17 -6.42 -22.89
C ASP A 219 1.94 -7.30 -21.89
N ALA A 220 3.27 -7.41 -22.08
CA ALA A 220 4.13 -8.14 -21.16
C ALA A 220 4.24 -7.42 -19.80
N LEU A 221 4.36 -6.10 -19.81
CA LEU A 221 4.33 -5.25 -18.62
C LEU A 221 3.00 -5.37 -17.87
N GLN A 222 1.86 -5.33 -18.58
CA GLN A 222 0.54 -5.51 -17.98
C GLN A 222 0.41 -6.87 -17.32
N LYS A 223 0.87 -7.93 -17.99
CA LYS A 223 0.85 -9.29 -17.43
C LYS A 223 1.68 -9.38 -16.15
N TYR A 224 2.85 -8.74 -16.12
CA TYR A 224 3.68 -8.67 -14.92
C TYR A 224 2.95 -7.92 -13.80
N ASP A 225 2.47 -6.70 -14.08
CA ASP A 225 1.77 -5.84 -13.12
C ASP A 225 0.56 -6.54 -12.50
N TYR A 226 -0.31 -7.16 -13.33
CA TYR A 226 -1.52 -7.83 -12.86
C TYR A 226 -1.18 -9.07 -12.03
N THR A 227 -0.11 -9.77 -12.37
CA THR A 227 0.37 -10.92 -11.60
C THR A 227 0.90 -10.49 -10.23
N VAL A 228 1.75 -9.47 -10.19
CA VAL A 228 2.32 -8.95 -8.94
C VAL A 228 1.24 -8.37 -8.04
N ARG A 229 0.32 -7.55 -8.59
CA ARG A 229 -0.82 -6.99 -7.85
C ARG A 229 -1.66 -8.09 -7.22
N ARG A 230 -2.13 -9.05 -8.03
CA ARG A 230 -2.96 -10.16 -7.56
C ARG A 230 -2.26 -10.98 -6.46
N LEU A 231 -1.01 -11.38 -6.68
CA LEU A 231 -0.27 -12.17 -5.70
C LEU A 231 0.02 -11.38 -4.41
N GLY A 232 0.29 -10.08 -4.50
CA GLY A 232 0.49 -9.22 -3.34
C GLY A 232 -0.72 -9.22 -2.41
N TYR A 233 -1.92 -9.12 -2.98
CA TYR A 233 -3.16 -9.17 -2.20
C TYR A 233 -3.56 -10.57 -1.75
N GLU A 234 -3.46 -11.59 -2.60
CA GLU A 234 -3.83 -12.98 -2.24
C GLU A 234 -2.93 -13.57 -1.15
N ARG A 235 -1.65 -13.20 -1.14
CA ARG A 235 -0.63 -13.84 -0.28
C ARG A 235 -0.32 -13.07 0.99
N ASP A 236 -0.99 -11.95 1.23
CA ASP A 236 -0.83 -11.19 2.47
C ASP A 236 -1.30 -12.03 3.68
N PRO A 237 -0.43 -12.31 4.67
CA PRO A 237 -0.83 -13.02 5.87
C PRO A 237 -1.94 -12.33 6.67
N MET A 238 -2.12 -11.02 6.52
CA MET A 238 -3.14 -10.23 7.24
C MET A 238 -4.57 -10.57 6.84
N ASN A 239 -4.78 -11.18 5.67
CA ASN A 239 -6.11 -11.61 5.23
C ASN A 239 -6.80 -12.54 6.23
N LYS A 240 -6.03 -13.34 6.98
CA LYS A 240 -6.57 -14.25 8.01
C LYS A 240 -7.29 -13.50 9.13
N LEU A 241 -6.84 -12.30 9.48
CA LEU A 241 -7.51 -11.47 10.48
C LEU A 241 -8.89 -11.04 9.99
N ALA A 242 -8.97 -10.59 8.74
CA ALA A 242 -10.24 -10.21 8.12
C ALA A 242 -11.21 -11.40 8.00
N VAL A 243 -10.70 -12.61 7.69
CA VAL A 243 -11.54 -13.81 7.55
C VAL A 243 -12.26 -14.15 8.86
N ASN A 244 -11.59 -14.00 10.00
CA ASN A 244 -12.20 -14.24 11.30
C ASN A 244 -13.37 -13.28 11.62
N VAL A 245 -13.36 -12.08 11.03
CA VAL A 245 -14.34 -11.02 11.31
C VAL A 245 -15.46 -10.95 10.27
N PHE A 246 -15.13 -11.15 8.99
CA PHE A 246 -16.06 -10.99 7.86
C PHE A 246 -16.52 -12.32 7.23
N GLY A 247 -15.81 -13.42 7.49
CA GLY A 247 -15.99 -14.69 6.78
C GLY A 247 -15.26 -14.72 5.43
N GLU A 248 -14.99 -15.92 4.93
CA GLU A 248 -14.16 -16.13 3.72
C GLU A 248 -14.74 -15.45 2.48
N GLU A 249 -16.02 -15.66 2.18
CA GLU A 249 -16.69 -15.12 0.98
C GLU A 249 -16.63 -13.58 0.93
N ARG A 250 -16.88 -12.92 2.06
CA ARG A 250 -16.84 -11.46 2.12
C ARG A 250 -15.42 -10.91 2.02
N VAL A 251 -14.43 -11.61 2.58
CA VAL A 251 -13.02 -11.22 2.40
C VAL A 251 -12.58 -11.38 0.96
N GLU A 252 -13.03 -12.43 0.26
CA GLU A 252 -12.76 -12.59 -1.17
C GLU A 252 -13.30 -11.40 -1.99
N ASP A 253 -14.55 -10.97 -1.75
CA ASP A 253 -15.11 -9.76 -2.39
C ASP A 253 -14.32 -8.48 -2.06
N MET A 254 -13.91 -8.33 -0.79
CA MET A 254 -13.10 -7.20 -0.34
C MET A 254 -11.74 -7.18 -1.04
N LEU A 255 -11.07 -8.33 -1.17
CA LEU A 255 -9.81 -8.46 -1.89
C LEU A 255 -9.97 -8.18 -3.38
N ASN A 256 -11.01 -8.73 -4.01
CA ASN A 256 -11.34 -8.46 -5.41
C ASN A 256 -11.55 -6.97 -5.67
N THR A 257 -12.24 -6.28 -4.75
CA THR A 257 -12.40 -4.83 -4.82
C THR A 257 -11.04 -4.14 -4.61
N ARG A 258 -10.29 -4.46 -3.56
CA ARG A 258 -9.01 -3.79 -3.23
C ARG A 258 -7.98 -3.91 -4.33
N MET A 259 -7.85 -5.08 -4.95
CA MET A 259 -6.89 -5.31 -6.05
C MET A 259 -7.39 -4.84 -7.43
N GLY A 260 -8.66 -4.43 -7.55
CA GLY A 260 -9.25 -4.06 -8.84
C GLY A 260 -9.41 -5.25 -9.77
N HIS A 261 -9.88 -6.40 -9.26
CA HIS A 261 -10.03 -7.63 -10.05
C HIS A 261 -10.87 -7.42 -11.32
N GLN A 262 -12.05 -6.81 -11.18
CA GLN A 262 -12.92 -6.52 -12.32
C GLN A 262 -12.24 -5.57 -13.32
N GLN A 263 -11.58 -4.51 -12.83
CA GLN A 263 -10.81 -3.59 -13.68
C GLN A 263 -9.73 -4.32 -14.48
N MET A 264 -9.00 -5.25 -13.86
CA MET A 264 -8.00 -6.06 -14.54
C MET A 264 -8.62 -6.94 -15.63
N GLU A 265 -9.75 -7.61 -15.35
CA GLU A 265 -10.43 -8.45 -16.34
C GLU A 265 -10.96 -7.63 -17.53
N ASP A 266 -11.53 -6.44 -17.28
CA ASP A 266 -12.12 -5.58 -18.32
C ASP A 266 -11.06 -4.97 -19.26
N THR A 267 -9.83 -4.79 -18.79
CA THR A 267 -8.77 -4.07 -19.51
C THR A 267 -7.63 -4.95 -20.03
N LYS A 268 -7.67 -6.24 -19.72
CA LYS A 268 -6.63 -7.22 -20.07
C LYS A 268 -6.38 -7.31 -21.59
N LYS A 269 -5.11 -7.30 -21.98
CA LYS A 269 -4.66 -7.38 -23.39
C LYS A 269 -3.90 -8.66 -23.77
N PHE A 270 -3.51 -9.47 -22.78
CA PHE A 270 -2.67 -10.67 -22.94
C PHE A 270 -3.42 -11.99 -22.76
#